data_AF-A0AAD5LZF7-F1
#
_entry.id   AF-A0AAD5LZF7-F1
#
_cell.length_a   1.000
_cell.length_b   1.000
_cell.length_c   1.000
_cell.angle_alpha   90.00
_cell.angle_beta   90.00
_cell.angle_gamma   90.00
#
_symmetry.space_group_name_H-M   'P 1'
#
loop_
_entity.id
_entity.type
_entity.pdbx_description
1 polymer ?
#
loop_
_entity_poly.entity_id
_entity_poly.type
_entity_poly.pdbx_seq_one_letter_code
_entity_poly.pdbx_strand_id
1 'polypeptide(L)'
;MLVAEDCTKVLPALRTVKGQYQMTNKPAPTAPSTYASNIIRPLAEFLDRWGSDLSSDRRDALVESVLDPVCSMYATLSAELLKSAQELEDSLKSRKMQRSFVTDTRGADGLSDTAKMRLQLQLDLEEMKRLVKELDVELEQCAAFQEALAALEPAD
;
A
#
# COMPACT_ATOMS: atom_id res chain seq x y z
N MET A 1 15.56 -12.55 -7.28
CA MET A 1 15.77 -13.42 -6.10
C MET A 1 14.42 -14.00 -5.74
N LEU A 2 14.31 -15.33 -5.60
CA LEU A 2 13.02 -16.00 -5.53
C LEU A 2 12.07 -15.43 -4.45
N VAL A 3 12.58 -15.11 -3.26
CA VAL A 3 11.78 -14.54 -2.16
C VAL A 3 11.19 -13.18 -2.53
N ALA A 4 12.00 -12.28 -3.12
CA ALA A 4 11.52 -10.98 -3.58
C ALA A 4 10.46 -11.11 -4.69
N GLU A 5 10.64 -12.06 -5.60
CA GLU A 5 9.67 -12.39 -6.64
C GLU A 5 8.36 -12.92 -6.05
N ASP A 6 8.42 -13.75 -5.02
CA ASP A 6 7.22 -14.28 -4.35
C ASP A 6 6.47 -13.20 -3.56
N CYS A 7 7.19 -12.30 -2.88
CA CYS A 7 6.57 -11.14 -2.21
C CYS A 7 5.87 -10.22 -3.23
N THR A 8 6.54 -9.92 -4.35
CA THR A 8 6.01 -9.00 -5.37
C THR A 8 4.83 -9.57 -6.15
N LYS A 9 4.68 -10.90 -6.26
CA LYS A 9 3.50 -11.55 -6.89
C LYS A 9 2.17 -11.21 -6.21
N VAL A 10 2.18 -10.82 -4.95
CA VAL A 10 0.98 -10.45 -4.18
C VAL A 10 0.55 -9.00 -4.47
N LEU A 11 1.50 -8.11 -4.80
CA LEU A 11 1.28 -6.68 -4.97
C LEU A 11 0.21 -6.28 -6.02
N PRO A 12 -0.05 -7.03 -7.10
CA PRO A 12 -1.17 -6.73 -7.99
C PRO A 12 -2.54 -6.65 -7.28
N ALA A 13 -2.70 -7.29 -6.10
CA ALA A 13 -3.89 -7.22 -5.28
C ALA A 13 -4.22 -5.80 -4.77
N LEU A 14 -3.24 -4.87 -4.73
CA LEU A 14 -3.49 -3.46 -4.41
C LEU A 14 -4.60 -2.86 -5.29
N ARG A 15 -4.70 -3.28 -6.56
CA ARG A 15 -5.72 -2.79 -7.50
C ARG A 15 -7.16 -3.05 -7.03
N THR A 16 -7.35 -4.00 -6.11
CA THR A 16 -8.68 -4.27 -5.52
C THR A 16 -9.18 -3.13 -4.64
N VAL A 17 -8.29 -2.33 -4.05
CA VAL A 17 -8.63 -1.16 -3.22
C VAL A 17 -9.48 -0.16 -3.98
N LYS A 18 -9.19 0.06 -5.28
CA LYS A 18 -10.00 0.93 -6.13
C LYS A 18 -11.45 0.42 -6.20
N GLY A 19 -11.66 -0.88 -6.43
CA GLY A 19 -13.00 -1.47 -6.47
C GLY A 19 -13.74 -1.45 -5.13
N GLN A 20 -13.01 -1.35 -4.01
CA GLN A 20 -13.62 -1.27 -2.68
C GLN A 20 -14.20 0.11 -2.37
N TYR A 21 -13.52 1.18 -2.79
CA TYR A 21 -13.87 2.55 -2.39
C TYR A 21 -14.39 3.44 -3.53
N GLN A 22 -14.07 3.15 -4.79
CA GLN A 22 -14.49 4.00 -5.90
C GLN A 22 -16.00 3.94 -6.11
N MET A 23 -16.66 5.10 -6.00
CA MET A 23 -18.09 5.28 -6.18
C MET A 23 -18.91 4.33 -5.28
N THR A 24 -18.39 4.00 -4.10
CA THR A 24 -19.07 3.17 -3.11
C THR A 24 -19.44 4.00 -1.88
N ASN A 25 -20.49 3.58 -1.17
CA ASN A 25 -20.87 4.18 0.12
C ASN A 25 -20.15 3.50 1.30
N LYS A 26 -19.02 2.81 1.05
CA LYS A 26 -18.29 2.16 2.14
C LYS A 26 -17.70 3.21 3.10
N PRO A 27 -17.69 2.92 4.41
CA PRO A 27 -17.02 3.78 5.37
C PRO A 27 -15.50 3.77 5.14
N ALA A 28 -14.81 4.75 5.72
CA ALA A 28 -13.37 4.79 5.79
C ALA A 28 -12.77 3.47 6.33
N PRO A 29 -11.62 3.04 5.79
CA PRO A 29 -10.93 1.85 6.27
C PRO A 29 -10.48 2.03 7.73
N THR A 30 -10.48 0.93 8.47
CA THR A 30 -9.99 0.87 9.87
C THR A 30 -9.04 -0.30 10.11
N ALA A 31 -8.78 -1.11 9.08
CA ALA A 31 -7.93 -2.28 9.13
C ALA A 31 -7.18 -2.44 7.80
N PRO A 32 -6.00 -3.07 7.82
CA PRO A 32 -5.26 -3.40 6.61
C PRO A 32 -6.02 -4.39 5.72
N SER A 33 -5.73 -4.36 4.44
CA SER A 33 -6.19 -5.29 3.43
C SER A 33 -5.69 -6.69 3.76
N THR A 34 -6.51 -7.72 3.49
CA THR A 34 -6.15 -9.13 3.74
C THR A 34 -4.92 -9.59 2.95
N TYR A 35 -4.57 -8.92 1.85
CA TYR A 35 -3.36 -9.24 1.09
C TYR A 35 -2.09 -8.65 1.71
N ALA A 36 -2.18 -7.61 2.55
CA ALA A 36 -1.03 -6.88 3.07
C ALA A 36 -0.08 -7.81 3.84
N SER A 37 -0.65 -8.66 4.70
CA SER A 37 0.11 -9.67 5.43
C SER A 37 0.75 -10.73 4.53
N ASN A 38 0.15 -11.00 3.37
CA ASN A 38 0.68 -12.01 2.44
C ASN A 38 1.85 -11.48 1.61
N ILE A 39 2.07 -10.16 1.56
CA ILE A 39 3.24 -9.57 0.87
C ILE A 39 4.53 -10.00 1.58
N ILE A 40 4.57 -9.95 2.92
CA ILE A 40 5.77 -10.24 3.73
C ILE A 40 5.89 -11.74 4.06
N ARG A 41 4.81 -12.51 3.95
CA ARG A 41 4.77 -13.95 4.28
C ARG A 41 5.94 -14.76 3.69
N PRO A 42 6.30 -14.65 2.39
CA PRO A 42 7.40 -15.44 1.83
C PRO A 42 8.75 -15.14 2.49
N LEU A 43 8.99 -13.88 2.87
CA LEU A 43 10.20 -13.49 3.60
C LEU A 43 10.20 -14.07 5.02
N ALA A 44 9.07 -13.98 5.72
CA ALA A 44 8.93 -14.54 7.05
C ALA A 44 9.16 -16.07 7.06
N GLU A 45 8.55 -16.79 6.12
CA GLU A 45 8.72 -18.24 5.97
C GLU A 45 10.17 -18.63 5.61
N PHE A 46 10.85 -17.81 4.80
CA PHE A 46 12.26 -18.02 4.51
C PHE A 46 13.13 -17.86 5.76
N LEU A 47 12.93 -16.79 6.52
CA LEU A 47 13.72 -16.50 7.73
C LEU A 47 13.43 -17.49 8.86
N ASP A 48 12.20 -17.96 9.01
CA ASP A 48 11.85 -19.01 9.97
C ASP A 48 12.61 -20.31 9.67
N ARG A 49 12.72 -20.67 8.38
CA ARG A 49 13.35 -21.92 7.97
C ARG A 49 14.88 -21.88 7.90
N TRP A 50 15.45 -20.76 7.47
CA TRP A 50 16.87 -20.65 7.15
C TRP A 50 17.57 -19.48 7.84
N GLY A 51 16.84 -18.61 8.51
CA GLY A 51 17.38 -17.38 9.10
C GLY A 51 18.36 -17.63 10.24
N SER A 52 18.21 -18.73 10.99
CA SER A 52 19.14 -19.12 12.06
C SER A 52 20.54 -19.48 11.55
N ASP A 53 20.66 -19.89 10.29
CA ASP A 53 21.93 -20.31 9.67
C ASP A 53 22.68 -19.12 9.04
N LEU A 54 22.07 -17.94 9.02
CA LEU A 54 22.65 -16.72 8.48
C LEU A 54 23.36 -15.91 9.57
N SER A 55 24.52 -15.33 9.24
CA SER A 55 25.07 -14.25 10.05
C SER A 55 24.17 -13.01 9.97
N SER A 56 24.21 -12.15 10.99
CA SER A 56 23.43 -10.89 11.02
C SER A 56 23.57 -10.10 9.72
N ASP A 57 24.80 -9.81 9.28
CA ASP A 57 25.05 -9.05 8.05
C ASP A 57 24.41 -9.68 6.80
N ARG A 58 24.41 -11.01 6.70
CA ARG A 58 23.82 -11.72 5.55
C ARG A 58 22.30 -11.72 5.62
N ARG A 59 21.75 -11.81 6.83
CA ARG A 59 20.32 -11.70 7.08
C ARG A 59 19.82 -10.30 6.74
N ASP A 60 20.53 -9.27 7.17
CA ASP A 60 20.15 -7.87 6.94
C ASP A 60 20.24 -7.54 5.45
N ALA A 61 21.33 -7.92 4.77
CA ALA A 61 21.48 -7.75 3.32
C ALA A 61 20.42 -8.53 2.52
N LEU A 62 20.06 -9.74 2.97
CA LEU A 62 18.98 -10.50 2.35
C LEU A 62 17.65 -9.76 2.47
N VAL A 63 17.30 -9.34 3.69
CA VAL A 63 16.04 -8.66 3.96
C VAL A 63 15.96 -7.35 3.16
N GLU A 64 17.01 -6.55 3.14
CA GLU A 64 17.09 -5.32 2.34
C GLU A 64 16.87 -5.62 0.84
N SER A 65 17.52 -6.66 0.31
CA SER A 65 17.36 -7.07 -1.11
C SER A 65 15.96 -7.59 -1.46
N VAL A 66 15.14 -7.97 -0.46
CA VAL A 66 13.70 -8.28 -0.65
C VAL A 66 12.85 -7.03 -0.54
N LEU A 67 13.05 -6.24 0.51
CA LEU A 67 12.15 -5.15 0.86
C LEU A 67 12.26 -3.99 -0.12
N ASP A 68 13.45 -3.71 -0.64
CA ASP A 68 13.65 -2.62 -1.60
C ASP A 68 12.76 -2.76 -2.86
N PRO A 69 12.81 -3.86 -3.63
CA PRO A 69 11.92 -4.03 -4.78
C PRO A 69 10.44 -4.16 -4.41
N VAL A 70 10.11 -4.69 -3.22
CA VAL A 70 8.73 -4.80 -2.73
C VAL A 70 8.15 -3.41 -2.47
N CYS A 71 8.85 -2.57 -1.72
CA CYS A 71 8.44 -1.22 -1.39
C CYS A 71 8.40 -0.32 -2.64
N SER A 72 9.39 -0.43 -3.53
CA SER A 72 9.42 0.32 -4.80
C SER A 72 8.22 -0.01 -5.70
N MET A 73 7.89 -1.31 -5.83
CA MET A 73 6.71 -1.75 -6.59
C MET A 73 5.41 -1.31 -5.90
N TYR A 74 5.34 -1.38 -4.56
CA TYR A 74 4.19 -0.90 -3.80
C TYR A 74 3.94 0.60 -4.04
N ALA A 75 5.00 1.43 -3.97
CA ALA A 75 4.93 2.87 -4.23
C ALA A 75 4.40 3.15 -5.64
N THR A 76 4.95 2.46 -6.64
CA THR A 76 4.55 2.60 -8.05
C THR A 76 3.07 2.27 -8.25
N LEU A 77 2.63 1.11 -7.76
CA LEU A 77 1.24 0.66 -7.90
C LEU A 77 0.25 1.56 -7.15
N SER A 78 0.65 2.05 -5.97
CA SER A 78 -0.14 2.99 -5.18
C SER A 78 -0.32 4.31 -5.90
N ALA A 79 0.75 4.87 -6.47
CA ALA A 79 0.70 6.11 -7.25
C ALA A 79 -0.18 5.96 -8.49
N GLU A 80 -0.05 4.87 -9.24
CA GLU A 80 -0.91 4.56 -10.39
C GLU A 80 -2.39 4.48 -10.01
N LEU A 81 -2.69 3.79 -8.91
CA LEU A 81 -4.05 3.60 -8.41
C LEU A 81 -4.67 4.94 -8.01
N LEU A 82 -3.97 5.72 -7.18
CA LEU A 82 -4.45 7.00 -6.69
C LEU A 82 -4.62 8.02 -7.82
N LYS A 83 -3.67 8.09 -8.76
CA LYS A 83 -3.80 8.93 -9.95
C LYS A 83 -5.06 8.57 -10.74
N SER A 84 -5.27 7.28 -11.00
CA SER A 84 -6.44 6.81 -11.75
C SER A 84 -7.77 7.04 -11.01
N ALA A 85 -7.76 7.02 -9.67
CA ALA A 85 -8.93 7.34 -8.85
C ALA A 85 -9.24 8.85 -8.88
N GLN A 86 -8.20 9.67 -8.75
CA GLN A 86 -8.29 11.13 -8.78
C GLN A 86 -8.82 11.64 -10.14
N GLU A 87 -8.29 11.13 -11.26
CA GLU A 87 -8.74 11.47 -12.61
C GLU A 87 -10.24 11.19 -12.80
N LEU A 88 -10.73 10.07 -12.26
CA LEU A 88 -12.15 9.72 -12.32
C LEU A 88 -12.98 10.65 -11.42
N GLU A 89 -12.52 10.91 -10.20
CA GLU A 89 -13.18 11.81 -9.26
C GLU A 89 -13.34 13.23 -9.86
N ASP A 90 -12.31 13.75 -10.51
CA ASP A 90 -12.32 15.06 -11.17
C ASP A 90 -13.20 15.08 -12.43
N SER A 91 -13.22 13.99 -13.20
CA SER A 91 -14.15 13.84 -14.32
C SER A 91 -15.62 13.85 -13.86
N LEU A 92 -15.92 13.23 -12.72
CA LEU A 92 -17.27 13.23 -12.14
C LEU A 92 -17.66 14.61 -11.59
N LYS A 93 -16.74 15.31 -10.92
CA LYS A 93 -16.96 16.67 -10.41
C LYS A 93 -17.24 17.65 -11.54
N SER A 94 -16.42 17.66 -12.59
CA SER A 94 -16.61 18.54 -13.76
C SER A 94 -17.95 18.30 -14.47
N ARG A 95 -18.35 17.04 -14.67
CA ARG A 95 -19.68 16.69 -15.24
C ARG A 95 -20.85 17.15 -14.37
N LYS A 96 -20.73 17.10 -13.03
CA LYS A 96 -21.78 17.57 -12.10
C LYS A 96 -21.91 19.09 -12.10
N MET A 97 -20.77 19.80 -12.13
CA MET A 97 -20.76 21.26 -12.25
C MET A 97 -21.45 21.74 -13.53
N GLN A 98 -21.23 21.06 -14.66
CA GLN A 98 -21.92 21.35 -15.93
C GLN A 98 -23.44 21.17 -15.86
N ARG A 99 -23.96 20.37 -14.91
CA ARG A 99 -25.40 20.12 -14.73
C ARG A 99 -26.03 20.98 -13.62
N SER A 100 -25.30 21.96 -13.07
CA SER A 100 -25.75 22.83 -11.97
C SER A 100 -26.17 22.10 -10.69
N PHE A 101 -25.73 20.84 -10.51
CA PHE A 101 -25.96 20.08 -9.29
C PHE A 101 -24.76 20.26 -8.34
N VAL A 102 -24.93 21.13 -7.33
CA VAL A 102 -23.99 21.26 -6.21
C VAL A 102 -24.43 20.28 -5.12
N THR A 103 -24.03 19.02 -5.25
CA THR A 103 -24.14 18.02 -4.19
C THR A 103 -22.75 17.56 -3.80
N ASP A 104 -22.43 17.64 -2.51
CA ASP A 104 -21.15 17.22 -1.95
C ASP A 104 -20.90 15.74 -2.30
N THR A 105 -19.74 15.45 -2.88
CA THR A 105 -19.36 14.11 -3.35
C THR A 105 -18.73 13.24 -2.27
N ARG A 106 -18.70 13.75 -1.03
CA ARG A 106 -18.12 13.07 0.11
C ARG A 106 -19.07 12.00 0.65
N GLY A 107 -18.49 10.90 1.13
CA GLY A 107 -19.24 9.87 1.84
C GLY A 107 -19.80 10.39 3.17
N ALA A 108 -20.56 9.54 3.89
CA ALA A 108 -21.08 9.88 5.22
C ALA A 108 -19.99 10.24 6.25
N ASP A 109 -18.75 9.83 5.97
CA ASP A 109 -17.52 10.13 6.73
C ASP A 109 -16.83 11.43 6.30
N GLY A 110 -17.36 12.16 5.31
CA GLY A 110 -16.77 13.40 4.82
C GLY A 110 -15.54 13.21 3.91
N LEU A 111 -15.17 11.97 3.59
CA LEU A 111 -14.00 11.67 2.76
C LEU A 111 -14.39 11.42 1.31
N SER A 112 -13.48 11.78 0.39
CA SER A 112 -13.58 11.36 -1.01
C SER A 112 -13.12 9.91 -1.19
N ASP A 113 -13.52 9.29 -2.30
CA ASP A 113 -13.09 7.94 -2.65
C ASP A 113 -11.57 7.82 -2.65
N THR A 114 -10.88 8.80 -3.27
CA THR A 114 -9.42 8.83 -3.35
C THR A 114 -8.78 8.95 -1.97
N ALA A 115 -9.37 9.73 -1.06
CA ALA A 115 -8.90 9.84 0.32
C ALA A 115 -9.04 8.50 1.08
N LYS A 116 -10.14 7.76 0.88
CA LYS A 116 -10.33 6.43 1.49
C LYS A 116 -9.32 5.41 0.96
N MET A 117 -9.04 5.43 -0.34
CA MET A 117 -8.02 4.56 -0.93
C MET A 117 -6.63 4.86 -0.37
N ARG A 118 -6.27 6.14 -0.21
CA ARG A 118 -5.02 6.55 0.42
C ARG A 118 -4.90 6.01 1.84
N LEU A 119 -5.95 6.16 2.67
CA LEU A 119 -5.97 5.61 4.03
C LEU A 119 -5.81 4.08 4.03
N GLN A 120 -6.45 3.37 3.11
CA GLN A 120 -6.30 1.91 3.01
C GLN A 120 -4.84 1.53 2.71
N LEU A 121 -4.22 2.21 1.75
CA LEU A 121 -2.83 1.96 1.38
C LEU A 121 -1.84 2.31 2.50
N GLN A 122 -2.17 3.29 3.35
CA GLN A 122 -1.36 3.60 4.55
C GLN A 122 -1.47 2.49 5.59
N LEU A 123 -2.69 2.01 5.90
CA LEU A 123 -2.90 0.88 6.82
C LEU A 123 -2.17 -0.39 6.34
N ASP A 124 -2.16 -0.63 5.03
CA ASP A 124 -1.45 -1.76 4.43
C ASP A 124 0.07 -1.66 4.61
N LEU A 125 0.66 -0.46 4.44
CA LEU A 125 2.08 -0.21 4.73
C LEU A 125 2.41 -0.33 6.22
N GLU A 126 1.53 0.14 7.10
CA GLU A 126 1.68 0.00 8.55
C GLU A 126 1.70 -1.47 8.96
N GLU A 127 0.87 -2.31 8.36
CA GLU A 127 0.88 -3.76 8.60
C GLU A 127 2.16 -4.42 8.07
N MET A 128 2.63 -4.03 6.88
CA MET A 128 3.93 -4.50 6.37
C MET A 128 5.07 -4.14 7.32
N LYS A 129 5.10 -2.88 7.80
CA LYS A 129 6.08 -2.42 8.80
C LYS A 129 5.99 -3.22 10.09
N ARG A 130 4.79 -3.48 10.60
CA ARG A 130 4.57 -4.28 11.81
C ARG A 130 5.14 -5.70 11.65
N LEU A 131 4.87 -6.35 10.51
CA LEU A 131 5.36 -7.70 10.21
C LEU A 131 6.88 -7.75 10.02
N VAL A 132 7.47 -6.76 9.35
CA VAL A 132 8.93 -6.69 9.18
C VAL A 132 9.62 -6.46 10.53
N LYS A 133 9.00 -5.70 11.43
CA LYS A 133 9.50 -5.52 12.81
C LYS A 133 9.49 -6.82 13.62
N GLU A 134 8.51 -7.72 13.41
CA GLU A 134 8.52 -9.06 14.01
C GLU A 134 9.67 -9.94 13.50
N LEU A 135 10.26 -9.56 12.37
CA LEU A 135 11.49 -10.16 11.83
C LEU A 135 12.73 -9.37 12.28
N ASP A 136 12.69 -8.63 13.38
CA ASP A 136 13.83 -7.86 13.91
C ASP A 136 14.50 -6.93 12.87
N VAL A 137 13.72 -6.39 11.92
CA VAL A 137 14.20 -5.42 10.93
C VAL A 137 13.39 -4.13 11.03
N GLU A 138 14.08 -2.99 10.94
CA GLU A 138 13.45 -1.67 10.89
C GLU A 138 13.18 -1.26 9.44
N LEU A 139 11.92 -1.42 9.01
CA LEU A 139 11.51 -1.05 7.64
C LEU A 139 11.67 0.46 7.39
N GLU A 140 11.65 1.27 8.44
CA GLU A 140 11.85 2.71 8.38
C GLU A 140 13.23 3.13 7.88
N GLN A 141 14.22 2.25 7.95
CA GLN A 141 15.56 2.51 7.41
C GLN A 141 15.62 2.27 5.88
N CYS A 142 14.60 1.62 5.30
CA CYS A 142 14.50 1.39 3.87
C CYS A 142 14.03 2.66 3.15
N ALA A 143 14.88 3.19 2.25
CA ALA A 143 14.55 4.37 1.45
C ALA A 143 13.27 4.17 0.62
N ALA A 144 13.12 3.02 -0.04
CA ALA A 144 11.93 2.71 -0.83
C ALA A 144 10.64 2.67 0.02
N PHE A 145 10.72 2.30 1.30
CA PHE A 145 9.56 2.37 2.20
C PHE A 145 9.20 3.83 2.52
N GLN A 146 10.19 4.67 2.82
CA GLN A 146 9.97 6.09 3.06
C GLN A 146 9.38 6.78 1.84
N GLU A 147 9.87 6.45 0.64
CA GLU A 147 9.31 6.93 -0.63
C GLU A 147 7.86 6.46 -0.82
N ALA A 148 7.55 5.18 -0.52
CA ALA A 148 6.19 4.66 -0.58
C ALA A 148 5.25 5.39 0.38
N LEU A 149 5.71 5.68 1.60
CA LEU A 149 4.94 6.41 2.60
C LEU A 149 4.71 7.87 2.17
N ALA A 150 5.77 8.55 1.72
CA ALA A 150 5.70 9.92 1.23
C ALA A 150 4.78 10.05 0.00
N ALA A 151 4.78 9.07 -0.89
CA ALA A 151 3.87 9.04 -2.05
C ALA A 151 2.40 8.91 -1.67
N LEU A 152 2.10 8.47 -0.44
CA LEU A 152 0.75 8.41 0.11
C LEU A 152 0.39 9.64 0.93
N GLU A 153 1.30 10.56 1.22
CA GLU A 153 0.92 11.81 1.86
C GLU A 153 0.00 12.63 0.93
N PRO A 154 -0.99 13.35 1.47
CA PRO A 154 -1.78 14.26 0.65
C PRO A 154 -0.85 15.33 0.05
N ALA A 155 -0.96 15.57 -1.25
CA ALA A 155 -0.31 16.73 -1.86
C ALA A 155 -0.99 18.01 -1.30
N ASP A 156 -0.19 18.91 -0.72
CA ASP A 156 -0.62 20.25 -0.30
C ASP A 156 -1.16 21.09 -1.48
#